data_AF-A0A8J7MKL1-F1
#
_entry.id   AF-A0A8J7MKL1-F1
#
_cell.length_a   1.000
_cell.length_b   1.000
_cell.length_c   1.000
_cell.angle_alpha   90.00
_cell.angle_beta   90.00
_cell.angle_gamma   90.00
#
_symmetry.space_group_name_H-M   'P 1'
#
loop_
_entity.id
_entity.type
_entity.pdbx_description
1 polymer ?
#
loop_
_entity_poly.entity_id
_entity_poly.type
_entity_poly.pdbx_seq_one_letter_code
_entity_poly.pdbx_strand_id
1 'polypeptide(L)'
;NSLRSNIELRWQAKPEQLFEGIIPTKEYFDVSICNPPFHSSAEAAAMGTARKLKNLGQKEIQKRTLNFGGQQHELWCAGGELQFLNNMILQSSNFADSVGWFTSLVSKEAHLKTAYKILKKVGITAPKTISMGQGNKKSRILAWTFR
;
A
#
# COMPACT_ATOMS: atom_id res chain seq x y z
N ASN A 1 14.36 4.30 22.21
CA ASN A 1 13.97 5.62 21.65
C ASN A 1 12.76 6.25 22.36
N SER A 2 12.24 5.70 23.48
CA SER A 2 11.15 6.28 24.29
C SER A 2 9.84 6.62 23.57
N LEU A 3 9.58 6.03 22.40
CA LEU A 3 8.36 6.29 21.62
C LEU A 3 7.19 5.37 22.00
N ARG A 4 7.39 4.38 22.88
CA ARG A 4 6.36 3.37 23.17
C ARG A 4 5.06 3.96 23.70
N SER A 5 5.10 5.04 24.48
CA SER A 5 3.89 5.72 24.98
C SER A 5 3.14 6.50 23.90
N ASN A 6 3.79 6.77 22.76
CA ASN A 6 3.21 7.53 21.64
C ASN A 6 2.77 6.61 20.49
N ILE A 7 2.89 5.28 20.66
CA ILE A 7 2.57 4.29 19.65
C ILE A 7 1.48 3.39 20.21
N GLU A 8 0.32 3.41 19.56
CA GLU A 8 -0.76 2.46 19.79
C GLU A 8 -0.76 1.42 18.68
N LEU A 9 -0.91 0.14 19.05
CA LEU A 9 -1.08 -0.95 18.10
C LEU A 9 -2.54 -1.39 18.11
N ARG A 10 -3.16 -1.39 16.94
CA ARG A 10 -4.55 -1.84 16.75
C ARG A 10 -4.56 -3.08 15.86
N TRP A 11 -5.31 -4.09 16.29
CA TRP A 11 -5.40 -5.35 15.57
C TRP A 11 -6.45 -5.29 14.47
N GLN A 12 -6.03 -5.60 13.24
CA GLN A 12 -6.93 -5.74 12.09
C GLN A 12 -7.46 -7.17 12.01
N ALA A 13 -8.66 -7.41 12.54
CA ALA A 13 -9.25 -8.75 12.55
C ALA A 13 -9.64 -9.28 11.16
N LYS A 14 -10.00 -8.38 10.22
CA LYS A 14 -10.40 -8.74 8.85
C LYS A 14 -9.50 -8.01 7.85
N PRO A 15 -8.66 -8.72 7.07
CA PRO A 15 -7.74 -8.10 6.12
C PRO A 15 -8.41 -7.21 5.06
N GLU A 16 -9.67 -7.49 4.73
CA GLU A 16 -10.45 -6.74 3.75
C GLU A 16 -10.95 -5.41 4.31
N GLN A 17 -10.96 -5.23 5.63
CA GLN A 17 -11.39 -4.03 6.33
C GLN A 17 -10.17 -3.18 6.67
N LEU A 18 -9.80 -2.25 5.79
CA LEU A 18 -8.55 -1.50 5.90
C LEU A 18 -8.60 -0.41 6.98
N PHE A 19 -9.79 0.13 7.23
CA PHE A 19 -10.01 1.20 8.22
C PHE A 19 -11.07 0.83 9.27
N GLU A 20 -12.08 0.06 8.88
CA GLU A 20 -13.14 -0.42 9.77
C GLU A 20 -12.55 -1.26 10.91
N GLY A 21 -12.92 -0.96 12.15
CA GLY A 21 -12.36 -1.59 13.35
C GLY A 21 -10.98 -1.08 13.77
N ILE A 22 -10.31 -0.27 12.94
CA ILE A 22 -9.02 0.38 13.26
C ILE A 22 -9.18 1.87 13.56
N ILE A 23 -10.04 2.57 12.82
CA ILE A 23 -10.35 3.99 13.00
C ILE A 23 -11.71 4.13 13.69
N PRO A 24 -11.77 4.56 14.96
CA PRO A 24 -13.00 4.83 15.67
C PRO A 24 -13.70 6.09 15.14
N THR A 25 -15.03 6.13 15.26
CA THR A 25 -15.87 7.23 14.77
C THR A 25 -15.64 8.60 15.44
N LYS A 26 -14.90 8.65 16.56
CA LYS A 26 -14.64 9.89 17.32
C LYS A 26 -13.17 10.32 17.29
N GLU A 27 -12.35 9.66 16.50
CA GLU A 27 -10.93 9.97 16.40
C GLU A 27 -10.61 10.65 15.08
N TYR A 28 -9.59 11.51 15.13
CA TYR A 28 -9.06 12.18 13.96
C TYR A 28 -7.59 11.88 13.77
N PHE A 29 -7.22 11.56 12.54
CA PHE A 29 -5.85 11.34 12.12
C PHE A 29 -5.47 12.34 11.03
N ASP A 30 -4.34 13.04 11.19
CA ASP A 30 -3.86 13.96 10.16
C ASP A 30 -3.53 13.23 8.85
N VAL A 31 -2.94 12.03 8.97
CA VAL A 31 -2.48 11.26 7.82
C VAL A 31 -2.60 9.74 8.05
N SER A 32 -3.06 9.04 7.02
CA SER A 32 -2.93 7.60 6.85
C SER A 32 -1.81 7.29 5.85
N ILE A 33 -0.88 6.41 6.22
CA ILE A 33 0.27 6.02 5.39
C ILE A 33 0.20 4.52 5.10
N CYS A 34 0.29 4.14 3.83
CA CYS A 34 0.21 2.75 3.40
C CYS A 34 1.35 2.37 2.42
N ASN A 35 1.90 1.17 2.61
CA ASN A 35 2.71 0.48 1.61
C ASN A 35 2.01 -0.85 1.25
N PRO A 36 1.23 -0.90 0.15
CA PRO A 36 0.39 -2.04 -0.17
C PRO A 36 1.20 -3.27 -0.60
N PRO A 37 0.67 -4.50 -0.43
CA PRO A 37 1.31 -5.71 -0.93
C PRO A 37 1.49 -5.68 -2.46
N PHE A 38 2.68 -6.06 -2.94
CA PHE A 38 3.06 -5.84 -4.35
C PHE A 38 2.53 -6.88 -5.33
N HIS A 39 2.34 -8.12 -4.88
CA HIS A 39 2.04 -9.26 -5.73
C HIS A 39 0.59 -9.74 -5.55
N SER A 40 0.01 -10.30 -6.61
CA SER A 40 -1.37 -10.79 -6.61
C SER A 40 -1.54 -12.19 -6.02
N SER A 41 -0.43 -12.92 -5.81
CA SER A 41 -0.40 -14.26 -5.25
C SER A 41 1.01 -14.65 -4.80
N ALA A 42 1.12 -15.75 -4.06
CA ALA A 42 2.40 -16.33 -3.65
C ALA A 42 3.27 -16.71 -4.86
N GLU A 43 2.67 -17.25 -5.92
CA GLU A 43 3.35 -17.63 -7.16
C GLU A 43 3.89 -16.38 -7.88
N ALA A 44 3.11 -15.31 -7.93
CA ALA A 44 3.54 -14.03 -8.50
C ALA A 44 4.71 -13.42 -7.71
N ALA A 45 4.72 -13.57 -6.38
CA ALA A 45 5.83 -13.15 -5.52
C ALA A 45 7.10 -13.99 -5.76
N ALA A 46 6.95 -15.32 -5.89
CA ALA A 46 8.06 -16.22 -6.20
C ALA A 46 8.68 -15.92 -7.57
N MET A 47 7.86 -15.71 -8.60
CA MET A 47 8.34 -15.33 -9.94
C MET A 47 9.02 -13.95 -9.95
N GLY A 48 8.46 -12.97 -9.23
CA GLY A 48 9.06 -11.65 -9.09
C GLY A 48 10.45 -11.71 -8.46
N THR A 49 10.59 -12.55 -7.43
CA THR A 49 11.88 -12.82 -6.78
C THR A 49 12.88 -13.45 -7.75
N ALA A 50 12.48 -14.49 -8.49
CA ALA A 50 13.33 -15.17 -9.46
C ALA A 50 13.86 -14.22 -10.55
N ARG A 51 13.00 -13.35 -11.10
CA ARG A 51 13.43 -12.31 -12.07
C ARG A 51 14.40 -11.31 -11.46
N LYS A 52 14.15 -10.89 -10.22
CA LYS A 52 15.01 -9.91 -9.52
C LYS A 52 16.40 -10.48 -9.23
N LEU A 53 16.48 -11.74 -8.79
CA LEU A 53 17.76 -12.44 -8.57
C LEU A 53 18.55 -12.58 -9.89
N LYS A 54 17.87 -12.94 -10.98
CA LYS A 54 18.46 -12.99 -12.33
C LYS A 54 19.02 -11.62 -12.75
N ASN A 55 18.27 -10.54 -12.55
CA ASN A 55 18.69 -9.17 -12.90
C ASN A 55 19.85 -8.66 -12.03
N LEU A 56 20.07 -9.23 -10.85
CA LEU A 56 21.20 -8.92 -9.97
C LEU A 56 22.46 -9.76 -10.28
N GLY A 57 22.41 -10.63 -11.30
CA GLY A 57 23.58 -11.43 -11.72
C GLY A 57 23.96 -12.55 -10.75
N GLN A 58 23.13 -12.86 -9.75
CA GLN A 58 23.42 -13.93 -8.78
C GLN A 58 23.15 -15.29 -9.44
N LYS A 59 24.22 -16.08 -9.66
CA LYS A 59 24.20 -17.35 -10.39
C LYS A 59 23.92 -18.61 -9.56
N GLU A 60 23.77 -18.53 -8.24
CA GLU A 60 23.54 -19.74 -7.43
C GLU A 60 22.38 -19.66 -6.43
N ILE A 61 21.63 -20.77 -6.41
CA ILE A 61 20.49 -21.07 -5.56
C ILE A 61 21.03 -21.47 -4.18
N GLN A 62 21.47 -20.51 -3.37
CA GLN A 62 21.72 -20.76 -1.94
C GLN A 62 20.58 -20.17 -1.11
N LYS A 63 19.65 -21.07 -0.77
CA LYS A 63 18.41 -20.85 0.00
C LYS A 63 17.45 -19.83 -0.62
N ARG A 64 16.17 -20.24 -0.67
CA ARG A 64 15.00 -19.40 -0.99
C ARG A 64 14.75 -18.36 0.10
N THR A 65 15.78 -17.61 0.48
CA THR A 65 15.70 -16.48 1.37
C THR A 65 15.38 -15.29 0.49
N LEU A 66 14.14 -14.84 0.54
CA LEU A 66 13.74 -13.60 -0.10
C LEU A 66 14.71 -12.51 0.41
N ASN A 67 15.32 -11.73 -0.49
CA ASN A 67 16.08 -10.51 -0.14
C ASN A 67 15.17 -9.38 0.40
N PHE A 68 14.00 -9.75 0.93
CA PHE A 68 13.02 -8.93 1.59
C PHE A 68 12.67 -9.70 2.86
N GLY A 69 12.97 -9.13 4.03
CA GLY A 69 12.61 -9.73 5.32
C GLY A 69 11.11 -9.65 5.64
N GLY A 70 10.26 -9.43 4.64
CA GLY A 70 8.83 -9.24 4.82
C GLY A 70 8.09 -10.57 4.97
N GLN A 71 7.07 -10.59 5.83
CA GLN A 71 6.23 -11.77 6.03
C GLN A 71 5.36 -12.02 4.78
N GLN A 72 4.81 -13.24 4.64
CA GLN A 72 4.06 -13.65 3.44
C GLN A 72 2.95 -12.66 3.04
N HIS A 73 2.27 -12.06 4.02
CA HIS A 73 1.20 -11.07 3.82
C HIS A 73 1.68 -9.68 3.38
N GLU A 74 2.96 -9.35 3.54
CA GLU A 74 3.53 -8.09 3.05
C GLU A 74 3.90 -8.16 1.56
N LEU A 75 4.03 -9.38 1.03
CA LEU A 75 4.48 -9.61 -0.33
C LEU A 75 3.31 -9.75 -1.29
N TRP A 76 2.20 -10.36 -0.87
CA TRP A 76 1.05 -10.59 -1.75
C TRP A 76 -0.30 -10.53 -1.05
N CYS A 77 -1.32 -10.15 -1.82
CA CYS A 77 -2.73 -10.27 -1.47
C CYS A 77 -3.53 -10.63 -2.73
N ALA A 78 -4.76 -11.12 -2.58
CA ALA A 78 -5.63 -11.32 -3.73
C ALA A 78 -5.78 -10.01 -4.53
N GLY A 79 -5.56 -10.08 -5.86
CA GLY A 79 -5.56 -8.94 -6.78
C GLY A 79 -4.42 -7.93 -6.62
N GLY A 80 -3.51 -8.14 -5.66
CA GLY A 80 -2.28 -7.37 -5.45
C GLY A 80 -2.50 -5.88 -5.22
N GLU A 81 -1.45 -5.10 -5.46
CA GLU A 81 -1.44 -3.64 -5.22
C GLU A 81 -2.63 -2.91 -5.85
N LEU A 82 -3.06 -3.30 -7.05
CA LEU A 82 -4.16 -2.63 -7.74
C LEU A 82 -5.48 -2.80 -6.97
N GLN A 83 -5.83 -4.03 -6.61
CA GLN A 83 -7.08 -4.28 -5.88
C GLN A 83 -7.03 -3.67 -4.48
N PHE A 84 -5.88 -3.79 -3.80
CA PHE A 84 -5.69 -3.19 -2.49
C PHE A 84 -5.90 -1.67 -2.53
N LEU A 85 -5.23 -0.97 -3.46
CA LEU A 85 -5.34 0.48 -3.61
C LEU A 85 -6.77 0.91 -3.92
N ASN A 86 -7.45 0.17 -4.81
CA ASN A 86 -8.85 0.45 -5.15
C ASN A 86 -9.76 0.32 -3.92
N ASN A 87 -9.60 -0.75 -3.14
CA ASN A 87 -10.37 -0.97 -1.92
C ASN A 87 -10.09 0.12 -0.88
N MET A 88 -8.83 0.54 -0.74
CA MET A 88 -8.43 1.62 0.16
C MET A 88 -9.12 2.94 -0.22
N ILE A 89 -9.11 3.30 -1.50
CA ILE A 89 -9.80 4.52 -1.98
C ILE A 89 -11.31 4.42 -1.72
N LEU A 90 -11.94 3.28 -2.02
CA LEU A 90 -13.37 3.10 -1.81
C LEU A 90 -13.76 3.15 -0.34
N GLN A 91 -13.01 2.50 0.55
CA GLN A 91 -13.32 2.53 1.99
C GLN A 91 -13.04 3.88 2.62
N SER A 92 -12.06 4.64 2.10
CA SER A 92 -11.70 5.96 2.65
C SER A 92 -12.86 6.96 2.66
N SER A 93 -13.88 6.80 1.79
CA SER A 93 -15.05 7.68 1.80
C SER A 93 -15.86 7.57 3.10
N ASN A 94 -15.85 6.40 3.75
CA ASN A 94 -16.54 6.22 5.04
C ASN A 94 -15.80 6.88 6.21
N PHE A 95 -14.57 7.34 5.98
CA PHE A 95 -13.69 7.94 6.99
C PHE A 95 -13.24 9.34 6.58
N ALA A 96 -14.01 10.00 5.69
CA ALA A 96 -13.71 11.33 5.16
C ALA A 96 -13.51 12.39 6.26
N ASP A 97 -14.30 12.32 7.34
CA ASP A 97 -14.21 13.24 8.47
C ASP A 97 -13.11 12.86 9.48
N SER A 98 -12.77 11.57 9.54
CA SER A 98 -11.81 11.00 10.50
C SER A 98 -10.35 11.10 10.05
N VAL A 99 -10.08 11.33 8.76
CA VAL A 99 -8.72 11.38 8.24
C VAL A 99 -8.50 12.59 7.32
N GLY A 100 -7.47 13.38 7.61
CA GLY A 100 -7.09 14.53 6.78
C GLY A 100 -6.59 14.12 5.40
N TRP A 101 -5.51 13.33 5.37
CA TRP A 101 -4.90 12.84 4.14
C TRP A 101 -4.78 11.32 4.15
N PHE A 102 -5.25 10.70 3.08
CA PHE A 102 -4.95 9.30 2.80
C PHE A 102 -3.77 9.23 1.83
N THR A 103 -2.80 8.37 2.12
CA THR A 103 -1.62 8.18 1.26
C THR A 103 -1.30 6.70 1.08
N SER A 104 -0.85 6.35 -0.13
CA SER A 104 -0.34 5.01 -0.45
C SER A 104 0.85 5.10 -1.39
N LEU A 105 1.87 4.29 -1.14
CA LEU A 105 2.87 3.98 -2.15
C LEU A 105 2.22 3.24 -3.33
N VAL A 106 2.66 3.57 -4.55
CA VAL A 106 2.24 2.89 -5.78
C VAL A 106 3.48 2.50 -6.57
N SER A 107 3.80 1.21 -6.59
CA SER A 107 4.95 0.67 -7.29
C SER A 107 4.77 0.69 -8.81
N LYS A 108 3.56 0.40 -9.34
CA LYS A 108 3.33 0.34 -10.79
C LYS A 108 2.55 1.53 -11.32
N GLU A 109 3.11 2.21 -12.31
CA GLU A 109 2.52 3.42 -12.90
C GLU A 109 1.17 3.13 -13.56
N ALA A 110 1.03 1.94 -14.15
CA ALA A 110 -0.21 1.47 -14.75
C ALA A 110 -1.41 1.49 -13.78
N HIS A 111 -1.18 1.41 -12.47
CA HIS A 111 -2.24 1.44 -11.47
C HIS A 111 -2.83 2.85 -11.26
N LEU A 112 -2.06 3.92 -11.52
CA LEU A 112 -2.52 5.30 -11.33
C LEU A 112 -3.77 5.62 -12.18
N LYS A 113 -3.81 5.14 -13.42
CA LYS A 113 -4.95 5.39 -14.32
C LYS A 113 -6.27 4.87 -13.73
N THR A 114 -6.24 3.71 -13.10
CA THR A 114 -7.42 3.12 -12.44
C THR A 114 -7.71 3.83 -11.12
N ALA A 115 -6.67 4.11 -10.31
CA ALA A 115 -6.81 4.84 -9.06
C ALA A 115 -7.48 6.21 -9.25
N TYR A 116 -7.04 7.00 -10.22
CA TYR A 116 -7.65 8.31 -10.53
C TYR A 116 -9.11 8.21 -10.95
N LYS A 117 -9.49 7.15 -11.69
CA LYS A 117 -10.91 6.92 -12.04
C LYS A 117 -11.75 6.66 -10.81
N ILE A 118 -11.25 5.90 -9.84
CA ILE A 118 -11.99 5.57 -8.62
C ILE A 118 -12.02 6.78 -7.67
N LEU A 119 -10.91 7.50 -7.53
CA LEU A 119 -10.86 8.78 -6.80
C LEU A 119 -11.94 9.74 -7.29
N LYS A 120 -12.06 9.91 -8.62
CA LYS A 120 -13.12 10.73 -9.22
C LYS A 120 -14.53 10.20 -8.88
N LYS A 121 -14.73 8.88 -8.84
CA LYS A 121 -16.03 8.27 -8.47
C LYS A 121 -16.42 8.54 -7.02
N VAL A 122 -15.45 8.61 -6.11
CA VAL A 122 -15.69 8.92 -4.69
C VAL A 122 -15.64 10.42 -4.39
N GLY A 123 -15.68 11.28 -5.42
CA GLY A 123 -15.77 12.74 -5.27
C GLY A 123 -14.43 13.48 -5.18
N ILE A 124 -13.29 12.79 -5.27
CA ILE A 124 -11.97 13.41 -5.19
C ILE A 124 -11.55 13.93 -6.57
N THR A 125 -11.33 15.25 -6.66
CA THR A 125 -11.02 15.92 -7.94
C THR A 125 -9.55 16.33 -8.09
N ALA A 126 -8.82 16.52 -6.98
CA ALA A 126 -7.44 17.01 -6.99
C ALA A 126 -6.48 16.11 -6.17
N PRO A 127 -6.35 14.80 -6.51
CA PRO A 127 -5.34 13.96 -5.87
C PRO A 127 -3.93 14.40 -6.25
N LYS A 128 -2.98 14.23 -5.33
CA LYS A 128 -1.56 14.55 -5.54
C LYS A 128 -0.78 13.27 -5.77
N THR A 129 0.11 13.28 -6.77
CA THR A 129 1.07 12.20 -7.00
C THR A 129 2.48 12.76 -6.87
N ILE A 130 3.23 12.23 -5.91
CA ILE A 130 4.60 12.65 -5.62
C ILE A 130 5.53 11.56 -6.15
N SER A 131 6.32 11.90 -7.16
CA SER A 131 7.32 10.98 -7.73
C SER A 131 8.43 10.70 -6.72
N MET A 132 8.79 9.42 -6.55
CA MET A 132 9.89 8.97 -5.71
C MET A 132 10.86 8.11 -6.51
N GLY A 133 12.15 8.38 -6.41
CA GLY A 133 13.19 7.60 -7.08
C GLY A 133 14.41 7.44 -6.21
N GLN A 134 14.87 6.19 -6.05
CA GLN A 134 16.18 5.90 -5.47
C GLN A 134 16.84 4.78 -6.28
N GLY A 135 17.92 5.12 -6.99
CA GLY A 135 18.57 4.21 -7.95
C GLY A 135 17.59 3.73 -9.03
N ASN A 136 17.55 2.41 -9.26
CA ASN A 136 16.70 1.81 -10.30
C ASN A 136 15.23 1.63 -9.89
N LYS A 137 14.84 1.98 -8.65
CA LYS A 137 13.46 1.87 -8.19
C LYS A 137 12.72 3.18 -8.41
N LYS A 138 11.73 3.14 -9.30
CA LYS A 138 10.73 4.21 -9.46
C LYS A 138 9.48 3.84 -8.68
N SER A 139 9.09 4.70 -7.75
CA SER A 139 7.85 4.59 -6.97
C SER A 139 7.17 5.96 -6.93
N ARG A 140 5.98 6.02 -6.36
CA ARG A 140 5.25 7.29 -6.19
C ARG A 140 4.36 7.20 -4.97
N ILE A 141 4.10 8.32 -4.33
CA ILE A 141 3.05 8.43 -3.31
C ILE A 141 1.82 8.99 -4.02
N LEU A 142 0.71 8.28 -3.95
CA LEU A 142 -0.60 8.81 -4.26
C LEU A 142 -1.23 9.32 -2.97
N ALA A 143 -1.64 10.58 -2.94
CA ALA A 143 -2.25 11.24 -1.79
C ALA A 143 -3.60 11.86 -2.17
N TRP A 144 -4.62 11.70 -1.32
CA TRP A 144 -5.95 12.27 -1.51
C TRP A 144 -6.59 12.72 -0.20
N THR A 145 -7.53 13.65 -0.29
CA THR A 145 -8.30 14.21 0.82
C THR A 145 -9.71 14.55 0.38
N PHE A 146 -10.70 14.38 1.28
CA PHE A 146 -12.11 14.72 1.07
C PHE A 146 -12.45 16.16 1.45
N ARG A 147 -11.45 16.94 1.93
CA ARG A 147 -11.58 18.34 2.34
C ARG A 147 -11.24 19.30 1.22
#